data_AF-A0A8S8ZKZ4-F1
#
_entry.id   AF-A0A8S8ZKZ4-F1
#
_cell.length_a   1.000
_cell.length_b   1.000
_cell.length_c   1.000
_cell.angle_alpha   90.00
_cell.angle_beta   90.00
_cell.angle_gamma   90.00
#
_symmetry.space_group_name_H-M   'P 1'
#
loop_
_entity.id
_entity.type
_entity.pdbx_description
1 polymer ?
#
loop_
_entity_poly.entity_id
_entity_poly.type
_entity_poly.pdbx_seq_one_letter_code
_entity_poly.pdbx_strand_id
1 'polypeptide(L)'
;MVRATPEYLAARTSMMSLRAQALEQSLMAAQAYYAGPQQPQQPQPVAANKACAKDLKPEAFTKPYLEFMTENPTVFHAVGYFKEKLEKAGYKELHSRDSWSGKIQPGGKYFTTRNGSSIIAWAVGKAYKPGNGLAMVAGHIDALTARLKPTSTKPTHDGYVQLGIAQYAGALNSTWWDRDLSIGGRVIVKDPETGKTSSKLVKLDWPIARIPTLAPHFGIGMTGHNNQETEMTPIIGLDNSDLGSSSTASSEQPLGGKNSFVSTQPPKLVKLIASQLKIEDYSSILNWELELYDSQPAQVGGIDKEFIFAGRIDDKLCSWAAFMALLHARDDEDSGVIKLVALFDDEEIGSLLRQGARGNFLPITIERTVEALVANTNTLYQNAFTGGTGLGPGLMDQPVRSLSSPERRCGPLRRRLGTHDHRQRVHGHPRPRRRAFWLHQPEAHDPQRQPVWRHRWPHAQQCHGCQGCGCWYSPVEHAQHPCHDW
;
A
#
# COMPACT_ATOMS: atom_id res chain seq x y z
N MET A 1 -6.00 41.73 -51.47
CA MET A 1 -4.69 41.91 -50.80
C MET A 1 -4.92 42.66 -49.50
N VAL A 2 -4.95 41.95 -48.37
CA VAL A 2 -5.05 42.57 -47.05
C VAL A 2 -3.61 42.80 -46.57
N ARG A 3 -3.21 44.06 -46.38
CA ARG A 3 -1.89 44.42 -45.84
C ARG A 3 -1.88 44.05 -44.35
N ALA A 4 -1.10 43.03 -44.00
CA ALA A 4 -0.83 42.71 -42.60
C ALA A 4 -0.04 43.84 -41.94
N THR A 5 -0.47 44.27 -40.77
CA THR A 5 0.19 45.32 -39.98
C THR A 5 1.53 44.82 -39.38
N PRO A 6 2.50 45.73 -39.10
CA PRO A 6 3.81 45.37 -38.56
C PRO A 6 3.78 44.54 -37.27
N GLU A 7 2.75 44.74 -36.44
CA GLU A 7 2.54 44.02 -35.17
C GLU A 7 2.25 42.52 -35.38
N TYR A 8 1.54 42.16 -36.46
CA TYR A 8 1.26 40.76 -36.80
C TYR A 8 2.51 40.00 -37.25
N LEU A 9 3.43 40.69 -37.94
CA LEU A 9 4.72 40.11 -38.35
C LEU A 9 5.64 39.93 -37.13
N ALA A 10 5.67 40.88 -36.20
CA ALA A 10 6.45 40.80 -34.96
C ALA A 10 6.03 39.62 -34.08
N ALA A 11 4.72 39.40 -33.90
CA ALA A 11 4.17 38.27 -33.15
C ALA A 11 4.52 36.90 -33.77
N ARG A 12 4.64 36.83 -35.11
CA ARG A 12 4.99 35.60 -35.82
C ARG A 12 6.48 35.24 -35.68
N THR A 13 7.37 36.23 -35.66
CA THR A 13 8.80 36.04 -35.34
C THR A 13 9.02 35.58 -33.90
N SER A 14 8.22 36.10 -32.95
CA SER A 14 8.22 35.66 -31.54
C SER A 14 7.77 34.20 -31.37
N MET A 15 6.68 33.79 -32.04
CA MET A 15 6.24 32.38 -32.02
C MET A 15 7.19 31.42 -32.74
N MET A 16 7.89 31.85 -33.78
CA MET A 16 8.93 31.04 -34.43
C MET A 16 10.16 30.86 -33.52
N SER A 17 10.55 31.88 -32.76
CA SER A 17 11.62 31.79 -31.76
C SER A 17 11.27 30.83 -30.61
N LEU A 18 10.02 30.84 -30.13
CA LEU A 18 9.54 29.91 -29.10
C LEU A 18 9.48 28.45 -29.60
N ARG A 19 9.07 28.23 -30.86
CA ARG A 19 9.10 26.89 -31.46
C ARG A 19 10.53 26.38 -31.68
N ALA A 20 11.46 27.26 -32.06
CA ALA A 20 12.87 26.90 -32.19
C ALA A 20 13.49 26.54 -30.82
N GLN A 21 13.19 27.31 -29.76
CA GLN A 21 13.64 27.00 -28.39
C GLN A 21 13.01 25.71 -27.84
N ALA A 22 11.74 25.44 -28.15
CA ALA A 22 11.09 24.18 -27.77
C ALA A 22 11.67 22.96 -28.51
N LEU A 23 12.12 23.14 -29.76
CA LEU A 23 12.83 22.10 -30.52
C LEU A 23 14.26 21.88 -30.00
N GLU A 24 14.95 22.95 -29.61
CA GLU A 24 16.31 22.87 -29.06
C GLU A 24 16.31 22.22 -27.68
N GLN A 25 15.31 22.52 -26.84
CA GLN A 25 15.08 21.83 -25.56
C GLN A 25 14.70 20.36 -25.74
N SER A 26 13.91 20.01 -26.76
CA SER A 26 13.57 18.60 -27.04
C SER A 26 14.74 17.82 -27.63
N LEU A 27 15.61 18.46 -28.42
CA LEU A 27 16.87 17.90 -28.91
C LEU A 27 17.91 17.70 -27.79
N MET A 28 18.01 18.64 -26.84
CA MET A 28 18.85 18.50 -25.64
C MET A 28 18.35 17.39 -24.72
N ALA A 29 17.02 17.27 -24.54
CA ALA A 29 16.41 16.17 -23.79
C ALA A 29 16.60 14.81 -24.49
N ALA A 30 16.56 14.77 -25.82
CA ALA A 30 16.85 13.57 -26.60
C ALA A 30 18.34 13.17 -26.52
N GLN A 31 19.28 14.13 -26.46
CA GLN A 31 20.71 13.84 -26.28
C GLN A 31 21.02 13.28 -24.88
N ALA A 32 20.31 13.72 -23.84
CA ALA A 32 20.39 13.09 -22.52
C ALA A 32 19.83 11.65 -22.51
N TYR A 33 18.91 11.33 -23.42
CA TYR A 33 18.30 10.01 -23.60
C TYR A 33 19.22 8.98 -24.29
N TYR A 34 20.21 9.45 -25.07
CA TYR A 34 21.21 8.60 -25.74
C TYR A 34 22.54 8.49 -24.98
N ALA A 35 22.66 9.06 -23.78
CA ALA A 35 23.77 8.75 -22.90
C ALA A 35 23.63 7.29 -22.43
N GLY A 36 24.50 6.41 -22.95
CA GLY A 36 24.54 5.00 -22.58
C GLY A 36 24.62 4.77 -21.06
N PRO A 37 24.26 3.55 -20.58
CA PRO A 37 24.13 3.28 -19.16
C PRO A 37 25.41 3.67 -18.41
N GLN A 38 25.27 4.58 -17.44
CA GLN A 38 26.33 4.84 -16.47
C GLN A 38 26.65 3.50 -15.78
N GLN A 39 27.93 3.13 -15.79
CA GLN A 39 28.42 1.94 -15.11
C GLN A 39 27.90 1.91 -13.67
N PRO A 40 27.46 0.74 -13.15
CA PRO A 40 27.05 0.63 -11.76
C PRO A 40 28.22 1.07 -10.88
N GLN A 41 28.05 2.19 -10.18
CA GLN A 41 28.98 2.60 -9.14
C GLN A 41 29.06 1.44 -8.14
N GLN A 42 30.29 1.00 -7.87
CA GLN A 42 30.56 -0.02 -6.86
C GLN A 42 29.85 0.38 -5.56
N PRO A 43 29.16 -0.54 -4.87
CA PRO A 43 28.50 -0.23 -3.62
C PRO A 43 29.56 0.24 -2.62
N GLN A 44 29.53 1.52 -2.27
CA GLN A 44 30.26 1.98 -1.10
C GLN A 44 29.75 1.21 0.11
N PRO A 45 30.63 0.76 1.02
CA PRO A 45 30.20 0.09 2.24
C PRO A 45 29.32 1.05 3.03
N VAL A 46 28.02 0.79 3.04
CA VAL A 46 27.07 1.53 3.88
C VAL A 46 27.46 1.21 5.31
N ALA A 47 27.95 2.22 6.02
CA ALA A 47 28.24 2.12 7.44
C ALA A 47 27.02 1.49 8.14
N ALA A 48 27.26 0.46 8.96
CA ALA A 48 26.21 -0.17 9.76
C ALA A 48 25.37 0.94 10.42
N ASN A 49 24.07 0.98 10.14
CA ASN A 49 23.15 1.99 10.65
C ASN A 49 23.19 1.98 12.19
N LYS A 50 24.05 2.83 12.76
CA LYS A 50 24.23 3.05 14.20
C LYS A 50 23.47 4.28 14.70
N ALA A 51 22.70 4.95 13.84
CA ALA A 51 21.89 6.09 14.27
C ALA A 51 20.70 5.60 15.10
N CYS A 52 20.67 5.99 16.38
CA CYS A 52 19.51 5.76 17.24
C CYS A 52 18.33 6.59 16.73
N ALA A 53 17.11 6.07 16.78
CA ALA A 53 15.91 6.81 16.37
C ALA A 53 15.78 8.20 17.03
N LYS A 54 16.37 8.39 18.22
CA LYS A 54 16.36 9.67 18.96
C LYS A 54 17.22 10.76 18.31
N ASP A 55 18.18 10.37 17.48
CA ASP A 55 19.11 11.28 16.81
C ASP A 55 18.61 11.69 15.41
N LEU A 56 17.50 11.09 14.96
CA LEU A 56 16.88 11.34 13.66
C LEU A 56 15.67 12.25 13.82
N LYS A 57 15.63 13.31 12.99
CA LYS A 57 14.45 14.18 12.92
C LYS A 57 13.39 13.57 12.00
N PRO A 58 12.08 13.81 12.24
CA PRO A 58 11.02 13.27 11.39
C PRO A 58 11.19 13.54 9.88
N GLU A 59 11.75 14.69 9.52
CA GLU A 59 11.97 15.10 8.12
C GLU A 59 12.98 14.18 7.40
N ALA A 60 13.87 13.51 8.14
CA ALA A 60 14.82 12.56 7.56
C ALA A 60 14.13 11.34 6.94
N PHE A 61 12.87 11.06 7.31
CA PHE A 61 12.08 9.94 6.80
C PHE A 61 11.24 10.30 5.58
N THR A 62 11.07 11.59 5.24
CA THR A 62 10.22 12.02 4.12
C THR A 62 10.73 11.48 2.79
N LYS A 63 11.97 11.81 2.39
CA LYS A 63 12.53 11.36 1.10
C LYS A 63 12.63 9.84 1.00
N PRO A 64 13.15 9.10 2.00
CA PRO A 64 13.18 7.64 1.96
C PRO A 64 11.80 6.99 1.81
N TYR A 65 10.74 7.57 2.40
CA TYR A 65 9.39 7.07 2.23
C TYR A 65 8.86 7.31 0.81
N LEU A 66 9.09 8.49 0.23
CA LEU A 66 8.70 8.80 -1.16
C LEU A 66 9.38 7.84 -2.16
N GLU A 67 10.67 7.57 -1.96
CA GLU A 67 11.43 6.59 -2.76
C GLU A 67 10.85 5.19 -2.61
N PHE A 68 10.52 4.75 -1.38
CA PHE A 68 9.87 3.47 -1.15
C PHE A 68 8.53 3.36 -1.90
N MET A 69 7.67 4.37 -1.82
CA MET A 69 6.35 4.36 -2.46
C MET A 69 6.41 4.38 -3.99
N THR A 70 7.43 5.04 -4.54
CA THR A 70 7.66 5.14 -6.00
C THR A 70 8.26 3.85 -6.55
N GLU A 71 9.27 3.30 -5.87
CA GLU A 71 10.02 2.16 -6.39
C GLU A 71 9.35 0.81 -6.17
N ASN A 72 8.41 0.71 -5.22
CA ASN A 72 7.81 -0.56 -4.78
C ASN A 72 6.29 -0.61 -5.00
N PRO A 73 5.83 -0.67 -6.27
CA PRO A 73 4.42 -0.54 -6.60
C PRO A 73 3.60 -1.72 -6.07
N THR A 74 4.13 -2.94 -6.12
CA THR A 74 3.40 -4.15 -5.73
C THR A 74 3.82 -4.69 -4.37
N VAL A 75 3.01 -5.59 -3.79
CA VAL A 75 3.35 -6.27 -2.53
C VAL A 75 4.67 -7.04 -2.62
N PHE A 76 4.96 -7.63 -3.78
CA PHE A 76 6.20 -8.38 -4.01
C PHE A 76 7.44 -7.49 -4.00
N HIS A 77 7.34 -6.29 -4.59
CA HIS A 77 8.43 -5.31 -4.53
C HIS A 77 8.63 -4.80 -3.10
N ALA A 78 7.55 -4.57 -2.35
CA ALA A 78 7.64 -4.16 -0.95
C ALA A 78 8.38 -5.21 -0.09
N VAL A 79 8.06 -6.50 -0.23
CA VAL A 79 8.81 -7.58 0.45
C VAL A 79 10.27 -7.62 0.00
N GLY A 80 10.54 -7.45 -1.31
CA GLY A 80 11.91 -7.36 -1.83
C GLY A 80 12.71 -6.24 -1.17
N TYR A 81 12.13 -5.05 -1.07
CA TYR A 81 12.73 -3.89 -0.39
C TYR A 81 13.01 -4.17 1.09
N PHE A 82 12.06 -4.72 1.83
CA PHE A 82 12.24 -5.00 3.26
C PHE A 82 13.32 -6.07 3.49
N LYS A 83 13.31 -7.13 2.68
CA LYS A 83 14.33 -8.19 2.71
C LYS A 83 15.73 -7.61 2.50
N GLU A 84 15.93 -6.83 1.44
CA GLU A 84 17.24 -6.23 1.13
C GLU A 84 17.75 -5.33 2.27
N LYS A 85 16.85 -4.51 2.84
CA LYS A 85 17.19 -3.62 3.97
C LYS A 85 17.53 -4.40 5.24
N LEU A 86 16.82 -5.49 5.53
CA LEU A 86 17.08 -6.38 6.67
C LEU A 86 18.44 -7.07 6.54
N GLU A 87 18.75 -7.63 5.36
CA GLU A 87 20.03 -8.27 5.07
C GLU A 87 21.19 -7.28 5.23
N LYS A 88 21.05 -6.06 4.68
CA LYS A 88 22.01 -4.97 4.87
C LYS A 88 22.17 -4.54 6.34
N ALA A 89 21.14 -4.72 7.16
CA ALA A 89 21.16 -4.47 8.61
C ALA A 89 21.65 -5.68 9.44
N GLY A 90 22.09 -6.76 8.80
CA GLY A 90 22.65 -7.94 9.46
C GLY A 90 21.62 -8.94 9.99
N TYR A 91 20.35 -8.82 9.58
CA TYR A 91 19.34 -9.84 9.86
C TYR A 91 19.59 -11.08 8.98
N LYS A 92 19.32 -12.26 9.54
CA LYS A 92 19.46 -13.54 8.84
C LYS A 92 18.10 -14.09 8.40
N GLU A 93 17.97 -14.46 7.13
CA GLU A 93 16.77 -15.17 6.66
C GLU A 93 16.73 -16.58 7.27
N LEU A 94 15.57 -16.95 7.80
CA LEU A 94 15.25 -18.30 8.23
C LEU A 94 14.18 -18.87 7.30
N HIS A 95 14.57 -19.80 6.43
CA HIS A 95 13.62 -20.44 5.54
C HIS A 95 12.65 -21.32 6.34
N SER A 96 11.38 -21.29 5.95
CA SER A 96 10.31 -22.03 6.62
C SER A 96 10.48 -23.55 6.54
N ARG A 97 11.22 -24.04 5.54
CA ARG A 97 11.53 -25.47 5.31
C ARG A 97 12.71 -25.99 6.14
N ASP A 98 13.54 -25.10 6.66
CA ASP A 98 14.71 -25.50 7.44
C ASP A 98 14.35 -25.64 8.92
N SER A 99 15.08 -26.50 9.64
CA SER A 99 15.07 -26.43 11.11
C SER A 99 15.68 -25.11 11.59
N TRP A 100 15.08 -24.53 12.63
CA TRP A 100 15.55 -23.31 13.29
C TRP A 100 16.29 -23.60 14.60
N SER A 101 16.23 -24.83 15.09
CA SER A 101 16.93 -25.28 16.30
C SER A 101 18.44 -25.01 16.16
N GLY A 102 19.05 -24.43 17.20
CA GLY A 102 20.47 -24.04 17.18
C GLY A 102 20.82 -22.82 16.31
N LYS A 103 19.86 -22.21 15.60
CA LYS A 103 20.12 -21.01 14.76
C LYS A 103 19.72 -19.70 15.41
N ILE A 104 18.78 -19.74 16.36
CA ILE A 104 18.21 -18.57 17.03
C ILE A 104 18.85 -18.40 18.41
N GLN A 105 19.39 -17.22 18.71
CA GLN A 105 20.06 -16.93 19.98
C GLN A 105 19.75 -15.51 20.48
N PRO A 106 19.88 -15.23 21.78
CA PRO A 106 19.88 -13.88 22.32
C PRO A 106 20.87 -12.95 21.59
N GLY A 107 20.47 -11.71 21.34
CA GLY A 107 21.21 -10.76 20.50
C GLY A 107 21.11 -11.00 18.99
N GLY A 108 20.45 -12.09 18.56
CA GLY A 108 20.27 -12.42 17.15
C GLY A 108 19.15 -11.62 16.47
N LYS A 109 19.30 -11.42 15.15
CA LYS A 109 18.34 -10.71 14.30
C LYS A 109 17.96 -11.59 13.12
N TYR A 110 16.66 -11.77 12.90
CA TYR A 110 16.14 -12.78 11.96
C TYR A 110 14.92 -12.28 11.20
N PHE A 111 14.67 -12.84 10.04
CA PHE A 111 13.40 -12.69 9.34
C PHE A 111 13.01 -13.95 8.60
N THR A 112 11.74 -14.07 8.25
CA THR A 112 11.25 -15.13 7.38
C THR A 112 10.18 -14.57 6.43
N THR A 113 10.05 -15.18 5.26
CA THR A 113 9.09 -14.76 4.23
C THR A 113 8.09 -15.86 3.94
N ARG A 114 6.92 -15.46 3.43
CA ARG A 114 5.88 -16.38 2.99
C ARG A 114 5.26 -15.87 1.70
N ASN A 115 5.18 -16.74 0.70
CA ASN A 115 4.72 -16.43 -0.67
C ASN A 115 5.57 -15.38 -1.42
N GLY A 116 6.53 -14.74 -0.76
CA GLY A 116 7.17 -13.52 -1.27
C GLY A 116 6.28 -12.27 -1.15
N SER A 117 5.13 -12.36 -0.45
CA SER A 117 4.20 -11.24 -0.23
C SER A 117 3.95 -10.91 1.24
N SER A 118 4.35 -11.77 2.18
CA SER A 118 4.39 -11.44 3.62
C SER A 118 5.79 -11.65 4.20
N ILE A 119 6.14 -10.84 5.19
CA ILE A 119 7.44 -10.88 5.88
C ILE A 119 7.27 -10.64 7.39
N ILE A 120 7.97 -11.44 8.20
CA ILE A 120 8.09 -11.23 9.64
C ILE A 120 9.56 -11.07 9.96
N ALA A 121 9.91 -9.98 10.65
CA ALA A 121 11.27 -9.70 11.09
C ALA A 121 11.30 -9.47 12.60
N TRP A 122 12.31 -9.99 13.28
CA TRP A 122 12.44 -9.85 14.72
C TRP A 122 13.90 -9.80 15.20
N ALA A 123 14.10 -9.10 16.30
CA ALA A 123 15.37 -9.05 17.04
C ALA A 123 15.15 -9.61 18.44
N VAL A 124 16.00 -10.56 18.84
CA VAL A 124 15.98 -11.18 20.18
C VAL A 124 16.87 -10.37 21.10
N GLY A 125 16.32 -9.82 22.18
CA GLY A 125 17.10 -9.08 23.18
C GLY A 125 18.22 -9.92 23.79
N LYS A 126 19.35 -9.29 24.13
CA LYS A 126 20.55 -9.98 24.66
C LYS A 126 20.32 -10.62 26.02
N ALA A 127 19.44 -10.03 26.85
CA ALA A 127 19.02 -10.58 28.14
C ALA A 127 17.74 -11.43 28.05
N TYR A 128 17.29 -11.79 26.84
CA TYR A 128 16.09 -12.61 26.68
C TYR A 128 16.25 -13.99 27.31
N LYS A 129 15.23 -14.42 28.05
CA LYS A 129 15.08 -15.78 28.57
C LYS A 129 13.74 -16.35 28.11
N PRO A 130 13.64 -17.66 27.81
CA PRO A 130 12.34 -18.28 27.54
C PRO A 130 11.32 -17.95 28.64
N GLY A 131 10.13 -17.50 28.23
CA GLY A 131 9.09 -16.97 29.13
C GLY A 131 8.99 -15.44 29.15
N ASN A 132 10.02 -14.72 28.70
CA ASN A 132 9.93 -13.27 28.51
C ASN A 132 8.96 -12.89 27.38
N GLY A 133 8.45 -11.66 27.42
CA GLY A 133 7.47 -11.16 26.46
C GLY A 133 8.05 -10.73 25.11
N LEU A 134 7.12 -10.41 24.20
CA LEU A 134 7.39 -9.86 22.88
C LEU A 134 6.71 -8.49 22.75
N ALA A 135 7.39 -7.55 22.09
CA ALA A 135 6.82 -6.30 21.62
C ALA A 135 6.65 -6.41 20.09
N MET A 136 5.40 -6.46 19.62
CA MET A 136 5.10 -6.71 18.21
C MET A 136 4.24 -5.61 17.59
N VAL A 137 4.55 -5.25 16.35
CA VAL A 137 3.72 -4.40 15.49
C VAL A 137 3.31 -5.22 14.26
N ALA A 138 2.05 -5.13 13.90
CA ALA A 138 1.50 -5.75 12.70
C ALA A 138 0.93 -4.68 11.77
N GLY A 139 1.14 -4.86 10.47
CA GLY A 139 0.54 -4.05 9.40
C GLY A 139 0.35 -4.91 8.16
N HIS A 140 -0.26 -4.33 7.12
CA HIS A 140 -0.36 -4.99 5.82
C HIS A 140 0.29 -4.16 4.71
N ILE A 141 0.70 -4.85 3.65
CA ILE A 141 1.51 -4.28 2.55
C ILE A 141 0.89 -4.54 1.18
N ASP A 142 -0.22 -5.25 1.12
CA ASP A 142 -1.15 -5.16 0.00
C ASP A 142 -1.86 -3.81 -0.02
N ALA A 143 -2.34 -3.43 -1.19
CA ALA A 143 -3.10 -2.23 -1.40
C ALA A 143 -4.08 -2.47 -2.55
N LEU A 144 -5.14 -1.66 -2.61
CA LEU A 144 -6.09 -1.68 -3.72
C LEU A 144 -5.36 -1.54 -5.07
N THR A 145 -5.61 -2.48 -5.98
CA THR A 145 -4.93 -2.57 -7.27
C THR A 145 -5.80 -3.25 -8.35
N ALA A 146 -5.35 -3.25 -9.60
CA ALA A 146 -6.01 -3.95 -10.71
C ALA A 146 -5.11 -5.07 -11.23
N ARG A 147 -5.44 -6.33 -10.91
CA ARG A 147 -4.65 -7.50 -11.31
C ARG A 147 -5.02 -7.96 -12.71
N LEU A 148 -4.04 -8.44 -13.46
CA LEU A 148 -4.30 -9.08 -14.77
C LEU A 148 -5.12 -10.35 -14.61
N LYS A 149 -6.06 -10.59 -15.52
CA LYS A 149 -6.80 -11.86 -15.57
C LYS A 149 -5.88 -12.98 -16.07
N PRO A 150 -6.14 -14.25 -15.70
CA PRO A 150 -5.35 -15.39 -16.21
C PRO A 150 -5.26 -15.45 -17.74
N THR A 151 -6.32 -15.03 -18.42
CA THR A 151 -6.31 -14.67 -19.85
C THR A 151 -6.54 -13.17 -19.94
N SER A 152 -5.47 -12.41 -20.20
CA SER A 152 -5.55 -10.95 -20.29
C SER A 152 -5.71 -10.45 -21.72
N THR A 153 -5.55 -11.32 -22.73
CA THR A 153 -5.86 -10.97 -24.11
C THR A 153 -7.35 -10.65 -24.26
N LYS A 154 -7.64 -9.47 -24.83
CA LYS A 154 -8.97 -9.06 -25.29
C LYS A 154 -8.93 -8.93 -26.82
N PRO A 155 -10.06 -9.12 -27.52
CA PRO A 155 -10.16 -8.73 -28.92
C PRO A 155 -9.85 -7.24 -29.08
N THR A 156 -9.15 -6.87 -30.15
CA THR A 156 -9.04 -5.47 -30.57
C THR A 156 -10.44 -4.95 -30.89
N HIS A 157 -10.77 -3.74 -30.41
CA HIS A 157 -12.07 -3.10 -30.62
C HIS A 157 -11.85 -1.68 -31.11
N ASP A 158 -12.43 -1.32 -32.26
CA ASP A 158 -12.27 -0.01 -32.91
C ASP A 158 -10.80 0.46 -33.04
N GLY A 159 -9.89 -0.46 -33.35
CA GLY A 159 -8.46 -0.19 -33.46
C GLY A 159 -7.71 -0.09 -32.13
N TYR A 160 -8.38 -0.26 -30.98
CA TYR A 160 -7.76 -0.23 -29.66
C TYR A 160 -7.43 -1.62 -29.15
N VAL A 161 -6.19 -1.80 -28.70
CA VAL A 161 -5.76 -2.99 -27.98
C VAL A 161 -6.08 -2.81 -26.51
N GLN A 162 -6.87 -3.72 -25.96
CA GLN A 162 -7.34 -3.68 -24.57
C GLN A 162 -6.69 -4.76 -23.70
N LEU A 163 -6.77 -4.59 -22.39
CA LEU A 163 -6.20 -5.53 -21.41
C LEU A 163 -7.26 -6.05 -20.43
N GLY A 164 -7.38 -7.38 -20.32
CA GLY A 164 -8.25 -8.01 -19.34
C GLY A 164 -7.68 -7.90 -17.92
N ILE A 165 -8.34 -7.11 -17.07
CA ILE A 165 -8.00 -6.94 -15.65
C ILE A 165 -9.19 -7.31 -14.75
N ALA A 166 -8.91 -7.57 -13.48
CA ALA A 166 -9.88 -7.71 -12.41
C ALA A 166 -9.47 -6.82 -11.24
N GLN A 167 -10.43 -6.14 -10.63
CA GLN A 167 -10.16 -5.35 -9.43
C GLN A 167 -9.76 -6.27 -8.27
N TYR A 168 -8.77 -5.82 -7.50
CA TYR A 168 -8.44 -6.37 -6.19
C TYR A 168 -9.06 -5.47 -5.12
N ALA A 169 -9.89 -6.05 -4.26
CA ALA A 169 -10.53 -5.38 -3.11
C ALA A 169 -11.31 -4.07 -3.42
N GLY A 170 -12.00 -4.00 -4.56
CA GLY A 170 -12.82 -2.83 -4.90
C GLY A 170 -12.02 -1.65 -5.48
N ALA A 171 -10.79 -1.90 -5.94
CA ALA A 171 -9.90 -0.86 -6.43
C ALA A 171 -10.48 0.02 -7.54
N LEU A 172 -11.13 -0.55 -8.56
CA LEU A 172 -11.60 0.16 -9.76
C LEU A 172 -12.79 1.07 -9.44
N ASN A 173 -12.49 2.20 -8.80
CA ASN A 173 -13.41 3.27 -8.42
C ASN A 173 -13.17 4.52 -9.27
N SER A 174 -13.90 5.61 -8.97
CA SER A 174 -13.86 6.85 -9.74
C SER A 174 -12.47 7.50 -9.85
N THR A 175 -11.52 7.18 -8.96
CA THR A 175 -10.17 7.78 -8.98
C THR A 175 -9.19 7.12 -9.95
N TRP A 176 -9.55 5.96 -10.49
CA TRP A 176 -8.73 5.17 -11.44
C TRP A 176 -8.89 5.59 -12.90
N TRP A 177 -9.95 6.35 -13.20
CA TRP A 177 -10.15 6.91 -14.53
C TRP A 177 -9.06 7.93 -14.86
N ASP A 178 -8.64 7.93 -16.12
CA ASP A 178 -7.67 8.87 -16.69
C ASP A 178 -6.31 8.95 -15.98
N ARG A 179 -5.94 7.88 -15.27
CA ARG A 179 -4.61 7.71 -14.67
C ARG A 179 -3.63 7.10 -15.67
N ASP A 180 -2.38 7.53 -15.55
CA ASP A 180 -1.25 6.94 -16.27
C ASP A 180 -0.83 5.67 -15.52
N LEU A 181 -1.23 4.50 -16.03
CA LEU A 181 -1.02 3.22 -15.36
C LEU A 181 0.20 2.49 -15.95
N SER A 182 1.15 2.16 -15.09
CA SER A 182 2.22 1.21 -15.40
C SER A 182 1.85 -0.19 -14.87
N ILE A 183 2.69 -1.18 -15.15
CA ILE A 183 2.49 -2.58 -14.76
C ILE A 183 3.73 -3.12 -14.03
N GLY A 184 3.50 -3.96 -13.03
CA GLY A 184 4.56 -4.64 -12.31
C GLY A 184 4.03 -5.84 -11.55
N GLY A 185 4.93 -6.63 -10.98
CA GLY A 185 4.59 -7.81 -10.19
C GLY A 185 5.67 -8.87 -10.25
N ARG A 186 5.24 -10.14 -10.22
CA ARG A 186 6.14 -11.29 -10.29
C ARG A 186 5.85 -12.15 -11.51
N VAL A 187 6.90 -12.73 -12.08
CA VAL A 187 6.83 -13.71 -13.18
C VAL A 187 7.42 -15.01 -12.70
N ILE A 188 6.71 -16.11 -12.93
CA ILE A 188 7.14 -17.46 -12.62
C ILE A 188 7.81 -18.03 -13.86
N VAL A 189 9.11 -18.33 -13.73
CA VAL A 189 9.95 -18.76 -14.84
C VAL A 189 10.55 -20.13 -14.58
N LYS A 190 10.64 -20.94 -15.62
CA LYS A 190 11.41 -22.17 -15.62
C LYS A 190 12.79 -21.89 -16.19
N ASP A 191 13.82 -22.20 -15.43
CA ASP A 191 15.19 -22.16 -15.90
C ASP A 191 15.40 -23.30 -16.93
N PRO A 192 15.82 -23.02 -18.17
CA PRO A 192 15.95 -24.02 -19.21
C PRO A 192 17.12 -24.99 -18.96
N GLU A 193 18.17 -24.56 -18.26
CA GLU A 193 19.36 -25.38 -18.00
C GLU A 193 19.14 -26.33 -16.82
N THR A 194 18.58 -25.81 -15.73
CA THR A 194 18.40 -26.57 -14.48
C THR A 194 17.02 -27.19 -14.34
N GLY A 195 16.05 -26.76 -15.15
CA GLY A 195 14.65 -27.14 -15.05
C GLY A 195 13.93 -26.60 -13.81
N LYS A 196 14.60 -25.81 -12.96
CA LYS A 196 14.04 -25.28 -11.71
C LYS A 196 13.09 -24.13 -11.98
N THR A 197 12.00 -24.08 -11.20
CA THR A 197 11.07 -22.96 -11.21
C THR A 197 11.52 -21.89 -10.22
N SER A 198 11.53 -20.63 -10.66
CA SER A 198 11.84 -19.48 -9.81
C SER A 198 10.87 -18.33 -10.07
N SER A 199 10.90 -17.31 -9.21
CA SER A 199 10.11 -16.08 -9.36
C SER A 199 11.05 -14.91 -9.61
N LYS A 200 10.73 -14.08 -10.60
CA LYS A 200 11.44 -12.84 -10.93
C LYS A 200 10.50 -11.65 -10.79
N LEU A 201 10.96 -10.55 -10.21
CA LEU A 201 10.20 -9.31 -10.15
C LEU A 201 10.38 -8.53 -11.45
N VAL A 202 9.30 -7.91 -11.91
CA VAL A 202 9.29 -7.01 -13.07
C VAL A 202 8.50 -5.76 -12.75
N LYS A 203 9.00 -4.62 -13.22
CA LYS A 203 8.34 -3.32 -13.17
C LYS A 203 8.67 -2.61 -14.48
N LEU A 204 7.68 -1.97 -15.10
CA LEU A 204 7.91 -1.07 -16.22
C LEU A 204 8.01 0.37 -15.72
N ASP A 205 8.90 1.15 -16.32
CA ASP A 205 9.20 2.52 -15.88
C ASP A 205 8.43 3.61 -16.66
N TRP A 206 7.46 3.22 -17.49
CA TRP A 206 6.56 4.14 -18.20
C TRP A 206 5.11 3.60 -18.18
N PRO A 207 4.10 4.49 -18.28
CA PRO A 207 2.71 4.05 -18.35
C PRO A 207 2.42 3.31 -19.65
N ILE A 208 1.81 2.14 -19.53
CA ILE A 208 1.42 1.28 -20.66
C ILE A 208 -0.08 1.10 -20.78
N ALA A 209 -0.85 1.57 -19.81
CA ALA A 209 -2.28 1.40 -19.75
C ALA A 209 -2.97 2.70 -19.31
N ARG A 210 -4.20 2.90 -19.80
CA ARG A 210 -5.09 3.97 -19.33
C ARG A 210 -6.53 3.50 -19.37
N ILE A 211 -7.32 3.93 -18.39
CA ILE A 211 -8.78 3.74 -18.37
C ILE A 211 -9.40 5.10 -18.74
N PRO A 212 -9.69 5.37 -20.03
CA PRO A 212 -10.15 6.70 -20.45
C PRO A 212 -11.58 6.97 -20.02
N THR A 213 -11.87 8.19 -19.55
CA THR A 213 -13.27 8.60 -19.41
C THR A 213 -13.94 8.79 -20.76
N LEU A 214 -15.28 8.73 -20.77
CA LEU A 214 -16.07 9.23 -21.88
C LEU A 214 -16.15 10.76 -21.83
N ALA A 215 -16.22 11.42 -22.98
CA ALA A 215 -16.45 12.86 -23.01
C ALA A 215 -17.85 13.21 -22.47
N PRO A 216 -18.01 14.31 -21.70
CA PRO A 216 -19.29 14.65 -21.07
C PRO A 216 -20.40 14.98 -22.08
N HIS A 217 -20.04 15.32 -23.33
CA HIS A 217 -20.96 15.69 -24.40
C HIS A 217 -21.99 14.61 -24.75
N PHE A 218 -21.73 13.34 -24.41
CA PHE A 218 -22.58 12.20 -24.76
C PHE A 218 -23.71 11.91 -23.74
N GLY A 219 -23.88 12.73 -22.70
CA GLY A 219 -25.07 12.73 -21.84
C GLY A 219 -25.15 11.67 -20.73
N ILE A 220 -24.29 10.65 -20.72
CA ILE A 220 -24.29 9.57 -19.69
C ILE A 220 -23.34 9.84 -18.50
N GLY A 221 -22.63 10.97 -18.50
CA GLY A 221 -21.55 11.26 -17.55
C GLY A 221 -20.21 10.66 -17.94
N MET A 222 -19.10 11.26 -17.47
CA MET A 222 -17.75 10.88 -17.90
C MET A 222 -17.33 9.47 -17.49
N THR A 223 -17.88 8.95 -16.40
CA THR A 223 -17.59 7.60 -15.86
C THR A 223 -18.66 6.57 -16.26
N GLY A 224 -19.59 6.92 -17.15
CA GLY A 224 -20.72 6.06 -17.53
C GLY A 224 -21.52 5.55 -16.32
N HIS A 225 -21.90 4.28 -16.35
CA HIS A 225 -22.56 3.60 -15.24
C HIS A 225 -21.57 2.99 -14.23
N ASN A 226 -20.27 3.28 -14.42
CA ASN A 226 -19.15 2.76 -13.65
C ASN A 226 -19.11 1.22 -13.60
N ASN A 227 -19.46 0.56 -14.71
CA ASN A 227 -19.33 -0.88 -14.85
C ASN A 227 -17.85 -1.28 -15.00
N GLN A 228 -17.34 -2.00 -14.01
CA GLN A 228 -15.92 -2.33 -13.92
C GLN A 228 -15.43 -3.34 -14.97
N GLU A 229 -16.33 -4.12 -15.56
CA GLU A 229 -15.97 -5.14 -16.56
C GLU A 229 -16.03 -4.59 -17.98
N THR A 230 -17.01 -3.74 -18.29
CA THR A 230 -17.23 -3.22 -19.65
C THR A 230 -16.65 -1.83 -19.85
N GLU A 231 -16.85 -0.91 -18.91
CA GLU A 231 -16.53 0.52 -19.08
C GLU A 231 -15.12 0.86 -18.55
N MET A 232 -14.57 0.07 -17.61
CA MET A 232 -13.24 0.29 -17.03
C MET A 232 -12.13 -0.61 -17.60
N THR A 233 -12.30 -1.13 -18.83
CA THR A 233 -11.27 -1.95 -19.48
C THR A 233 -10.11 -1.06 -19.96
N PRO A 234 -8.86 -1.25 -19.48
CA PRO A 234 -7.73 -0.43 -19.89
C PRO A 234 -7.37 -0.61 -21.36
N ILE A 235 -6.95 0.49 -21.99
CA ILE A 235 -6.36 0.54 -23.33
C ILE A 235 -4.84 0.54 -23.19
N ILE A 236 -4.16 -0.32 -23.96
CA ILE A 236 -2.70 -0.51 -23.92
C ILE A 236 -1.98 -0.25 -25.25
N GLY A 237 -2.73 0.06 -26.31
CA GLY A 237 -2.14 0.34 -27.61
C GLY A 237 -3.17 0.45 -28.73
N LEU A 238 -2.65 0.56 -29.96
CA LEU A 238 -3.43 0.66 -31.19
C LEU A 238 -3.04 -0.46 -32.16
N ASP A 239 -4.03 -0.95 -32.91
CA ASP A 239 -3.90 -1.90 -34.01
C ASP A 239 -4.96 -1.58 -35.08
N ASN A 240 -4.54 -0.88 -36.14
CA ASN A 240 -5.39 -0.44 -37.25
C ASN A 240 -5.19 -1.31 -38.51
N SER A 241 -4.79 -2.56 -38.34
CA SER A 241 -4.53 -3.49 -39.46
C SER A 241 -5.78 -3.80 -40.30
N ASP A 242 -6.98 -3.51 -39.78
CA ASP A 242 -8.28 -3.59 -40.44
C ASP A 242 -8.62 -2.40 -41.35
N LEU A 243 -7.96 -1.24 -41.15
CA LEU A 243 -8.23 0.01 -41.88
C LEU A 243 -7.52 0.11 -43.24
N GLY A 244 -6.62 -0.82 -43.60
CA GLY A 244 -5.79 -0.75 -44.81
C GLY A 244 -5.86 -1.96 -45.72
N SER A 245 -6.25 -1.76 -46.98
CA SER A 245 -6.10 -2.75 -48.08
C SER A 245 -4.64 -2.95 -48.55
N SER A 246 -3.65 -2.33 -47.88
CA SER A 246 -2.22 -2.40 -48.24
C SER A 246 -1.25 -2.57 -47.07
N SER A 247 -1.70 -2.89 -45.85
CA SER A 247 -0.79 -3.00 -44.72
C SER A 247 -0.20 -4.40 -44.60
N THR A 248 1.13 -4.50 -44.74
CA THR A 248 1.99 -5.59 -44.24
C THR A 248 1.92 -5.80 -42.72
N ALA A 249 1.03 -5.09 -42.02
CA ALA A 249 0.76 -5.27 -40.60
C ALA A 249 -0.33 -6.35 -40.45
N SER A 250 0.07 -7.62 -40.48
CA SER A 250 -0.80 -8.68 -39.96
C SER A 250 -0.97 -8.47 -38.45
N SER A 251 -2.19 -8.59 -37.93
CA SER A 251 -2.46 -8.71 -36.49
C SER A 251 -1.41 -9.61 -35.84
N GLU A 252 -0.74 -9.15 -34.78
CA GLU A 252 0.33 -9.94 -34.16
C GLU A 252 -0.21 -11.30 -33.72
N GLN A 253 0.36 -12.37 -34.26
CA GLN A 253 -0.04 -13.73 -33.92
C GLN A 253 0.24 -14.02 -32.44
N PRO A 254 -0.58 -14.86 -31.79
CA PRO A 254 -0.31 -15.33 -30.44
C PRO A 254 1.10 -15.90 -30.32
N LEU A 255 1.79 -15.59 -29.21
CA LEU A 255 3.11 -16.15 -28.92
C LEU A 255 2.99 -17.47 -28.16
N GLY A 256 4.02 -18.31 -28.29
CA GLY A 256 4.10 -19.60 -27.61
C GLY A 256 3.26 -20.71 -28.25
N GLY A 257 3.38 -21.92 -27.71
CA GLY A 257 2.62 -23.08 -28.18
C GLY A 257 1.13 -22.96 -27.84
N LYS A 258 0.29 -23.70 -28.57
CA LYS A 258 -1.15 -23.85 -28.27
C LYS A 258 -1.32 -24.32 -26.81
N ASN A 259 -2.15 -23.64 -26.04
CA ASN A 259 -2.39 -23.85 -24.61
C ASN A 259 -1.24 -23.44 -23.65
N SER A 260 -0.19 -22.78 -24.15
CA SER A 260 0.80 -22.16 -23.26
C SER A 260 0.22 -20.95 -22.54
N PHE A 261 0.71 -20.65 -21.34
CA PHE A 261 0.36 -19.42 -20.63
C PHE A 261 0.60 -18.17 -21.49
N VAL A 262 1.73 -18.14 -22.21
CA VAL A 262 2.08 -17.02 -23.08
C VAL A 262 1.02 -16.74 -24.15
N SER A 263 0.38 -17.80 -24.68
CA SER A 263 -0.67 -17.64 -25.69
C SER A 263 -1.96 -16.99 -25.17
N THR A 264 -2.12 -16.86 -23.84
CA THR A 264 -3.29 -16.22 -23.22
C THR A 264 -3.07 -14.73 -22.89
N GLN A 265 -1.89 -14.19 -23.24
CA GLN A 265 -1.49 -12.82 -22.93
C GLN A 265 -1.27 -11.99 -24.22
N PRO A 266 -1.38 -10.65 -24.15
CA PRO A 266 -1.07 -9.79 -25.30
C PRO A 266 0.38 -9.99 -25.79
N PRO A 267 0.62 -10.29 -27.08
CA PRO A 267 1.95 -10.60 -27.61
C PRO A 267 3.03 -9.55 -27.32
N LYS A 268 2.71 -8.27 -27.50
CA LYS A 268 3.64 -7.16 -27.21
C LYS A 268 3.98 -7.07 -25.72
N LEU A 269 3.01 -7.34 -24.83
CA LEU A 269 3.25 -7.35 -23.39
C LEU A 269 4.21 -8.47 -22.99
N VAL A 270 4.02 -9.68 -23.53
CA VAL A 270 4.94 -10.80 -23.30
C VAL A 270 6.36 -10.44 -23.72
N LYS A 271 6.55 -9.95 -24.95
CA LYS A 271 7.86 -9.53 -25.47
C LYS A 271 8.52 -8.51 -24.55
N LEU A 272 7.74 -7.54 -24.08
CA LEU A 272 8.20 -6.47 -23.20
C LEU A 272 8.67 -6.99 -21.85
N ILE A 273 7.84 -7.81 -21.18
CA ILE A 273 8.18 -8.43 -19.89
C ILE A 273 9.38 -9.37 -20.02
N ALA A 274 9.43 -10.17 -21.09
CA ALA A 274 10.54 -11.05 -21.37
C ALA A 274 11.85 -10.29 -21.60
N SER A 275 11.81 -9.18 -22.36
CA SER A 275 12.96 -8.30 -22.58
C SER A 275 13.49 -7.72 -21.27
N GLN A 276 12.61 -7.20 -20.40
CA GLN A 276 12.98 -6.67 -19.08
C GLN A 276 13.67 -7.72 -18.20
N LEU A 277 13.22 -8.98 -18.29
CA LEU A 277 13.75 -10.09 -17.51
C LEU A 277 14.90 -10.85 -18.19
N LYS A 278 15.33 -10.39 -19.37
CA LYS A 278 16.33 -11.06 -20.23
C LYS A 278 15.99 -12.52 -20.49
N ILE A 279 14.73 -12.78 -20.84
CA ILE A 279 14.22 -14.11 -21.21
C ILE A 279 14.11 -14.16 -22.73
N GLU A 280 14.84 -15.07 -23.34
CA GLU A 280 14.85 -15.25 -24.80
C GLU A 280 13.77 -16.24 -25.26
N ASP A 281 13.61 -17.35 -24.54
CA ASP A 281 12.56 -18.34 -24.80
C ASP A 281 11.30 -18.03 -23.98
N TYR A 282 10.26 -17.54 -24.65
CA TYR A 282 8.97 -17.25 -24.02
C TYR A 282 8.34 -18.48 -23.36
N SER A 283 8.64 -19.71 -23.82
CA SER A 283 8.11 -20.94 -23.21
C SER A 283 8.58 -21.13 -21.75
N SER A 284 9.66 -20.46 -21.37
CA SER A 284 10.16 -20.41 -20.00
C SER A 284 9.22 -19.63 -19.06
N ILE A 285 8.31 -18.80 -19.56
CA ILE A 285 7.33 -18.08 -18.74
C ILE A 285 6.15 -19.02 -18.46
N LEU A 286 6.07 -19.51 -17.22
CA LEU A 286 5.04 -20.45 -16.79
C LEU A 286 3.75 -19.74 -16.36
N ASN A 287 3.89 -18.59 -15.69
CA ASN A 287 2.76 -17.77 -15.22
C ASN A 287 3.27 -16.39 -14.77
N TRP A 288 2.36 -15.47 -14.46
CA TRP A 288 2.68 -14.24 -13.75
C TRP A 288 1.56 -13.81 -12.80
N GLU A 289 1.91 -12.95 -11.85
CA GLU A 289 0.97 -12.15 -11.08
C GLU A 289 1.40 -10.70 -11.26
N LEU A 290 0.77 -10.04 -12.23
CA LEU A 290 1.01 -8.64 -12.56
C LEU A 290 -0.22 -7.81 -12.22
N GLU A 291 0.02 -6.56 -11.87
CA GLU A 291 -1.00 -5.59 -11.52
C GLU A 291 -0.67 -4.21 -12.10
N LEU A 292 -1.72 -3.46 -12.44
CA LEU A 292 -1.62 -2.08 -12.87
C LEU A 292 -1.57 -1.15 -11.66
N TYR A 293 -0.73 -0.13 -11.74
CA TYR A 293 -0.57 0.86 -10.68
C TYR A 293 -0.36 2.25 -11.27
N ASP A 294 -0.76 3.29 -10.53
CA ASP A 294 -0.48 4.69 -10.89
C ASP A 294 1.03 4.93 -10.96
N SER A 295 1.51 5.31 -12.14
CA SER A 295 2.92 5.59 -12.44
C SER A 295 3.40 6.94 -11.92
N GLN A 296 2.48 7.81 -11.46
CA GLN A 296 2.85 9.09 -10.87
C GLN A 296 3.73 8.89 -9.63
N PRO A 297 4.96 9.45 -9.60
CA PRO A 297 5.85 9.33 -8.46
C PRO A 297 5.27 9.98 -7.19
N ALA A 298 5.59 9.41 -6.03
CA ALA A 298 5.25 10.01 -4.75
C ALA A 298 6.02 11.33 -4.56
N GLN A 299 5.36 12.37 -4.07
CA GLN A 299 5.97 13.69 -3.92
C GLN A 299 5.46 14.45 -2.69
N VAL A 300 6.20 15.48 -2.29
CA VAL A 300 5.69 16.48 -1.34
C VAL A 300 4.81 17.50 -2.06
N GLY A 301 3.80 18.02 -1.38
CA GLY A 301 2.91 19.05 -1.90
C GLY A 301 2.34 19.95 -0.80
N GLY A 302 1.53 20.94 -1.20
CA GLY A 302 1.12 22.04 -0.32
C GLY A 302 2.05 23.26 -0.46
N ILE A 303 1.55 24.44 -0.09
CA ILE A 303 2.29 25.71 -0.23
C ILE A 303 3.63 25.64 0.51
N ASP A 304 3.64 24.98 1.68
CA ASP A 304 4.80 24.82 2.54
C ASP A 304 5.40 23.40 2.47
N LYS A 305 5.03 22.62 1.45
CA LYS A 305 5.44 21.21 1.27
C LYS A 305 5.09 20.35 2.48
N GLU A 306 3.95 20.60 3.11
CA GLU A 306 3.53 19.90 4.33
C GLU A 306 2.84 18.56 4.09
N PHE A 307 2.44 18.26 2.85
CA PHE A 307 1.74 17.03 2.48
C PHE A 307 2.65 16.08 1.72
N ILE A 308 2.30 14.80 1.78
CA ILE A 308 2.80 13.76 0.90
C ILE A 308 1.63 13.30 0.02
N PHE A 309 1.82 13.30 -1.30
CA PHE A 309 0.89 12.75 -2.27
C PHE A 309 1.50 11.49 -2.86
N ALA A 310 0.82 10.36 -2.67
CA ALA A 310 1.24 9.06 -3.16
C ALA A 310 0.01 8.14 -3.33
N GLY A 311 0.08 7.20 -4.26
CA GLY A 311 -0.85 6.07 -4.29
C GLY A 311 -0.49 5.01 -3.25
N ARG A 312 -1.40 4.07 -2.96
CA ARG A 312 -1.15 2.86 -2.14
C ARG A 312 -0.70 3.15 -0.70
N ILE A 313 -1.08 4.30 -0.14
CA ILE A 313 -0.69 4.71 1.22
C ILE A 313 -1.21 3.71 2.26
N ASP A 314 -2.44 3.23 2.07
CA ASP A 314 -3.06 2.17 2.87
C ASP A 314 -2.47 0.79 2.49
N ASP A 315 -1.81 0.04 3.38
CA ASP A 315 -1.21 0.43 4.68
C ASP A 315 0.33 0.49 4.58
N LYS A 316 0.86 0.69 3.38
CA LYS A 316 2.31 0.82 3.16
C LYS A 316 2.94 1.94 3.99
N LEU A 317 2.18 2.96 4.39
CA LEU A 317 2.64 3.98 5.33
C LEU A 317 2.98 3.41 6.71
N CYS A 318 2.03 2.77 7.40
CA CYS A 318 2.27 2.27 8.75
C CYS A 318 3.24 1.09 8.72
N SER A 319 3.12 0.21 7.73
CA SER A 319 4.03 -0.91 7.53
C SER A 319 5.48 -0.46 7.34
N TRP A 320 5.73 0.55 6.50
CA TRP A 320 7.08 1.11 6.33
C TRP A 320 7.59 1.78 7.60
N ALA A 321 6.75 2.55 8.30
CA ALA A 321 7.14 3.20 9.55
C ALA A 321 7.48 2.19 10.66
N ALA A 322 6.67 1.13 10.81
CA ALA A 322 6.92 0.04 11.76
C ALA A 322 8.22 -0.70 11.44
N PHE A 323 8.46 -0.98 10.15
CA PHE A 323 9.70 -1.56 9.68
C PHE A 323 10.93 -0.70 10.00
N MET A 324 10.87 0.61 9.69
CA MET A 324 11.96 1.53 10.00
C MET A 324 12.17 1.64 11.51
N ALA A 325 11.10 1.61 12.32
CA ALA A 325 11.21 1.60 13.77
C ALA A 325 11.94 0.35 14.29
N LEU A 326 11.73 -0.83 13.69
CA LEU A 326 12.47 -2.04 14.04
C LEU A 326 13.96 -1.92 13.69
N LEU A 327 14.28 -1.37 12.51
CA LEU A 327 15.67 -1.16 12.10
C LEU A 327 16.43 -0.16 13.01
N HIS A 328 15.74 0.86 13.50
CA HIS A 328 16.30 1.88 14.40
C HIS A 328 16.06 1.59 15.89
N ALA A 329 15.48 0.43 16.23
CA ALA A 329 15.25 0.04 17.60
C ALA A 329 16.59 -0.16 18.33
N ARG A 330 16.63 0.25 19.61
CA ARG A 330 17.82 0.08 20.45
C ARG A 330 18.19 -1.39 20.62
N ASP A 331 19.49 -1.67 20.76
CA ASP A 331 20.04 -3.00 21.00
C ASP A 331 20.77 -3.04 22.35
N ASP A 332 20.03 -2.62 23.39
CA ASP A 332 20.53 -2.48 24.75
C ASP A 332 20.87 -3.86 25.36
N GLU A 333 21.97 -3.94 26.11
CA GLU A 333 22.46 -5.19 26.73
C GLU A 333 21.46 -5.83 27.70
N ASP A 334 20.68 -5.00 28.40
CA ASP A 334 19.66 -5.40 29.36
C ASP A 334 18.30 -5.72 28.72
N SER A 335 18.18 -5.62 27.38
CA SER A 335 16.93 -5.87 26.70
C SER A 335 16.51 -7.35 26.81
N GLY A 336 15.45 -7.60 27.57
CA GLY A 336 14.91 -8.94 27.80
C GLY A 336 13.77 -9.35 26.86
N VAL A 337 13.40 -8.55 25.86
CA VAL A 337 12.21 -8.78 25.01
C VAL A 337 12.59 -9.11 23.57
N ILE A 338 11.71 -9.81 22.86
CA ILE A 338 11.77 -9.91 21.38
C ILE A 338 11.03 -8.71 20.79
N LYS A 339 11.67 -8.00 19.85
CA LYS A 339 11.06 -6.90 19.09
C LYS A 339 10.71 -7.43 17.71
N LEU A 340 9.45 -7.35 17.30
CA LEU A 340 8.95 -8.03 16.10
C LEU A 340 8.07 -7.09 15.25
N VAL A 341 8.23 -7.17 13.94
CA VAL A 341 7.31 -6.58 12.96
C VAL A 341 6.81 -7.66 12.03
N ALA A 342 5.49 -7.74 11.85
CA ALA A 342 4.83 -8.66 10.94
C ALA A 342 4.05 -7.87 9.88
N LEU A 343 4.45 -8.00 8.62
CA LEU A 343 3.82 -7.35 7.48
C LEU A 343 3.12 -8.41 6.64
N PHE A 344 1.79 -8.29 6.54
CA PHE A 344 0.93 -9.26 5.88
C PHE A 344 0.46 -8.80 4.50
N ASP A 345 -0.01 -9.75 3.73
CA ASP A 345 -0.72 -9.59 2.46
C ASP A 345 -2.21 -9.88 2.69
N ASP A 346 -3.04 -9.56 1.71
CA ASP A 346 -4.45 -9.92 1.67
C ASP A 346 -5.35 -9.34 2.78
N GLU A 347 -5.01 -8.21 3.40
CA GLU A 347 -5.90 -7.58 4.40
C GLU A 347 -7.19 -7.10 3.76
N GLU A 348 -7.07 -6.49 2.59
CA GLU A 348 -8.15 -5.83 1.85
C GLU A 348 -9.22 -6.85 1.36
N ILE A 349 -8.89 -8.14 1.39
CA ILE A 349 -9.80 -9.26 1.08
C ILE A 349 -10.13 -10.14 2.30
N GLY A 350 -9.86 -9.66 3.51
CA GLY A 350 -10.28 -10.26 4.78
C GLY A 350 -9.25 -11.13 5.49
N SER A 351 -7.98 -11.11 5.07
CA SER A 351 -6.82 -11.78 5.71
C SER A 351 -6.89 -13.31 5.81
N LEU A 352 -7.89 -13.96 5.20
CA LEU A 352 -8.14 -15.41 5.28
C LEU A 352 -7.43 -16.20 4.17
N LEU A 353 -6.13 -15.93 3.98
CA LEU A 353 -5.24 -16.73 3.13
C LEU A 353 -3.97 -17.10 3.90
N ARG A 354 -3.16 -17.99 3.33
CA ARG A 354 -1.95 -18.55 3.97
C ARG A 354 -0.95 -17.47 4.43
N GLN A 355 -0.88 -16.36 3.70
CA GLN A 355 0.01 -15.22 3.95
C GLN A 355 -0.67 -14.06 4.71
N GLY A 356 -1.99 -14.09 4.86
CA GLY A 356 -2.75 -13.06 5.57
C GLY A 356 -2.69 -13.20 7.09
N ALA A 357 -3.12 -12.15 7.79
CA ALA A 357 -3.02 -12.04 9.25
C ALA A 357 -3.85 -13.10 10.01
N ARG A 358 -4.90 -13.65 9.38
CA ARG A 358 -5.71 -14.74 9.96
C ARG A 358 -5.16 -16.13 9.62
N GLY A 359 -4.06 -16.21 8.86
CA GLY A 359 -3.29 -17.43 8.66
C GLY A 359 -2.41 -17.76 9.86
N ASN A 360 -1.75 -18.92 9.83
CA ASN A 360 -0.87 -19.35 10.93
C ASN A 360 0.53 -18.68 10.92
N PHE A 361 0.78 -17.69 10.06
CA PHE A 361 2.14 -17.21 9.80
C PHE A 361 2.83 -16.61 11.03
N LEU A 362 2.16 -15.69 11.72
CA LEU A 362 2.70 -15.08 12.92
C LEU A 362 2.74 -16.06 14.11
N PRO A 363 1.64 -16.76 14.47
CA PRO A 363 1.66 -17.72 15.56
C PRO A 363 2.77 -18.76 15.43
N ILE A 364 2.89 -19.43 14.27
CA ILE A 364 3.90 -20.48 14.09
C ILE A 364 5.34 -19.93 14.07
N THR A 365 5.53 -18.68 13.64
CA THR A 365 6.85 -18.03 13.67
C THR A 365 7.27 -17.74 15.10
N ILE A 366 6.36 -17.28 15.94
CA ILE A 366 6.60 -17.07 17.38
C ILE A 366 6.90 -18.40 18.06
N GLU A 367 6.05 -19.42 17.85
CA GLU A 367 6.22 -20.75 18.45
C GLU A 367 7.60 -21.35 18.13
N ARG A 368 7.98 -21.38 16.85
CA ARG A 368 9.28 -21.90 16.41
C ARG A 368 10.47 -21.08 16.94
N THR A 369 10.28 -19.78 17.11
CA THR A 369 11.32 -18.91 17.69
C THR A 369 11.54 -19.24 19.16
N VAL A 370 10.45 -19.39 19.93
CA VAL A 370 10.51 -19.75 21.34
C VAL A 370 11.06 -21.17 21.52
N GLU A 371 10.61 -22.13 20.72
CA GLU A 371 11.11 -23.51 20.73
C GLU A 371 12.63 -23.57 20.51
N ALA A 372 13.14 -22.88 19.49
CA ALA A 372 14.57 -22.82 19.21
C ALA A 372 15.37 -22.18 20.36
N LEU A 373 14.83 -21.16 21.01
CA LEU A 373 15.46 -20.51 22.16
C LEU A 373 15.44 -21.39 23.42
N VAL A 374 14.38 -22.17 23.65
CA VAL A 374 14.32 -23.15 24.76
C VAL A 374 15.34 -24.25 24.56
N ALA A 375 15.42 -24.84 23.36
CA ALA A 375 16.33 -25.95 23.06
C ALA A 375 17.81 -25.59 23.33
N ASN A 376 18.18 -24.32 23.20
CA ASN A 376 19.53 -23.83 23.46
C ASN A 376 19.88 -23.69 24.94
N THR A 377 18.90 -23.78 25.86
CA THR A 377 19.16 -23.49 27.28
C THR A 377 19.74 -24.66 28.07
N ASN A 378 19.91 -25.88 27.52
CA ASN A 378 20.37 -27.10 28.22
C ASN A 378 19.65 -27.44 29.54
N THR A 379 18.67 -26.64 29.97
CA THR A 379 17.78 -26.93 31.08
C THR A 379 16.76 -27.96 30.61
N LEU A 380 16.84 -29.17 31.16
CA LEU A 380 15.79 -30.17 31.12
C LEU A 380 14.48 -29.58 31.67
N TYR A 381 13.70 -28.90 30.84
CA TYR A 381 12.29 -28.62 31.11
C TYR A 381 11.49 -29.92 30.87
N GLN A 382 11.73 -30.93 31.71
CA GLN A 382 11.00 -32.21 31.64
C GLN A 382 9.52 -32.12 32.05
N ASN A 383 8.99 -30.94 32.35
CA ASN A 383 7.60 -30.77 32.83
C ASN A 383 6.72 -29.79 32.02
N ALA A 384 7.08 -29.39 30.80
CA ALA A 384 6.29 -28.40 30.03
C ALA A 384 5.53 -28.95 28.81
N PHE A 385 5.56 -30.27 28.56
CA PHE A 385 4.91 -30.84 27.37
C PHE A 385 3.39 -31.10 27.53
N THR A 386 2.79 -30.71 28.65
CA THR A 386 1.34 -30.82 28.91
C THR A 386 0.82 -29.62 29.72
N GLY A 387 1.01 -28.42 29.20
CA GLY A 387 0.38 -27.22 29.75
C GLY A 387 0.69 -26.03 28.88
N GLY A 388 -0.35 -25.38 28.34
CA GLY A 388 -0.21 -24.26 27.42
C GLY A 388 0.87 -23.29 27.89
N THR A 389 1.83 -23.02 27.02
CA THR A 389 2.86 -21.99 27.22
C THR A 389 2.17 -20.64 27.28
N GLY A 390 1.75 -20.27 28.50
CA GLY A 390 1.31 -18.93 28.80
C GLY A 390 2.47 -17.99 28.54
N LEU A 391 2.39 -17.23 27.46
CA LEU A 391 3.19 -16.02 27.29
C LEU A 391 2.96 -15.17 28.55
N GLY A 392 4.03 -14.80 29.24
CA GLY A 392 3.94 -13.77 30.29
C GLY A 392 3.29 -12.51 29.70
N PRO A 393 2.70 -11.62 30.52
CA PRO A 393 1.98 -10.46 30.03
C PRO A 393 2.90 -9.60 29.15
N GLY A 394 2.78 -9.78 27.83
CA GLY A 394 3.35 -8.87 26.87
C GLY A 394 2.65 -7.53 27.05
N LEU A 395 3.40 -6.45 26.86
CA LEU A 395 2.79 -5.14 26.64
C LEU A 395 2.05 -5.23 25.28
N MET A 396 0.82 -5.74 25.29
CA MET A 396 -0.16 -5.29 24.33
C MET A 396 -0.41 -3.83 24.69
N ASP A 397 -0.16 -2.91 23.78
CA ASP A 397 -0.47 -1.51 24.00
C ASP A 397 -1.99 -1.40 24.21
N GLN A 398 -2.37 -1.33 25.49
CA GLN A 398 -3.73 -1.14 25.94
C GLN A 398 -4.10 0.29 25.58
N PRO A 399 -5.23 0.49 24.93
CA PRO A 399 -5.15 1.52 23.94
C PRO A 399 -5.53 2.84 24.68
N VAL A 400 -4.79 3.93 24.43
CA VAL A 400 -4.74 5.19 25.21
C VAL A 400 -5.96 6.11 25.00
N ARG A 401 -6.54 6.66 26.09
CA ARG A 401 -7.83 7.39 26.11
C ARG A 401 -7.81 8.80 25.46
N SER A 402 -8.90 9.05 24.71
CA SER A 402 -9.70 10.30 24.55
C SER A 402 -9.51 11.26 23.35
N LEU A 403 -10.70 11.73 22.92
CA LEU A 403 -11.14 12.81 22.03
C LEU A 403 -10.86 12.72 20.52
N SER A 404 -11.95 12.54 19.78
CA SER A 404 -12.04 12.35 18.33
C SER A 404 -12.13 13.68 17.58
N SER A 405 -11.02 14.13 17.02
CA SER A 405 -10.92 15.00 15.83
C SER A 405 -9.44 15.07 15.41
N PRO A 406 -9.04 14.68 14.19
CA PRO A 406 -7.64 14.67 13.80
C PRO A 406 -7.12 16.08 13.46
N GLU A 407 -5.99 16.46 14.04
CA GLU A 407 -5.10 17.51 13.52
C GLU A 407 -3.87 16.83 12.88
N ARG A 408 -3.43 17.32 11.71
CA ARG A 408 -2.27 16.78 11.00
C ARG A 408 -0.97 17.19 11.73
N ARG A 409 0.05 16.32 11.72
CA ARG A 409 1.34 16.47 12.45
C ARG A 409 1.29 16.23 13.97
N CYS A 410 0.23 15.64 14.51
CA CYS A 410 0.08 15.39 15.96
C CYS A 410 0.45 13.97 16.44
N GLY A 411 1.01 13.11 15.58
CA GLY A 411 1.41 11.72 15.92
C GLY A 411 0.38 10.65 15.50
N PRO A 412 0.63 9.36 15.85
CA PRO A 412 -0.22 8.25 15.44
C PRO A 412 -1.63 8.33 16.06
N LEU A 413 -2.65 8.03 15.24
CA LEU A 413 -4.05 8.01 15.65
C LEU A 413 -4.46 6.63 16.15
N ARG A 414 -5.19 6.58 17.26
CA ARG A 414 -5.77 5.36 17.79
C ARG A 414 -7.23 5.19 17.34
N ARG A 415 -7.55 4.10 16.63
CA ARG A 415 -8.92 3.76 16.21
C ARG A 415 -9.67 2.95 17.29
N ARG A 416 -10.95 3.26 17.52
CA ARG A 416 -11.87 2.44 18.35
C ARG A 416 -13.15 2.21 17.55
N LEU A 417 -13.51 0.95 17.34
CA LEU A 417 -14.83 0.55 16.85
C LEU A 417 -15.62 0.03 18.06
N GLY A 418 -16.71 0.71 18.41
CA GLY A 418 -17.66 0.23 19.40
C GLY A 418 -18.66 -0.69 18.74
N THR A 419 -18.56 -2.00 18.97
CA THR A 419 -19.63 -2.94 18.62
C THR A 419 -20.62 -2.99 19.78
N HIS A 420 -21.84 -2.49 19.60
CA HIS A 420 -22.94 -2.73 20.53
C HIS A 420 -23.34 -4.22 20.44
N ASP A 421 -22.87 -5.03 21.38
CA ASP A 421 -23.30 -6.42 21.55
C ASP A 421 -24.61 -6.44 22.35
N HIS A 422 -25.75 -6.60 21.65
CA HIS A 422 -27.05 -6.87 22.27
C HIS A 422 -27.09 -8.34 22.73
N ARG A 423 -26.50 -8.65 23.89
CA ARG A 423 -26.75 -9.95 24.56
C ARG A 423 -27.98 -9.87 25.46
N GLN A 424 -29.05 -10.53 25.02
CA GLN A 424 -30.17 -10.95 25.86
C GLN A 424 -29.66 -11.77 27.04
N ARG A 425 -29.95 -11.33 28.28
CA ARG A 425 -29.72 -12.11 29.50
C ARG A 425 -30.93 -13.00 29.75
N VAL A 426 -30.73 -14.32 29.67
CA VAL A 426 -31.69 -15.33 30.12
C VAL A 426 -31.57 -15.50 31.64
N HIS A 427 -32.73 -15.66 32.29
CA HIS A 427 -32.98 -15.68 33.73
C HIS A 427 -32.18 -16.70 34.55
N GLY A 428 -31.77 -16.29 35.75
CA GLY A 428 -31.37 -17.16 36.86
C GLY A 428 -31.92 -16.62 38.19
N HIS A 429 -32.72 -17.43 38.89
CA HIS A 429 -33.40 -17.10 40.15
C HIS A 429 -32.46 -17.13 41.39
N PRO A 430 -32.89 -16.57 42.55
CA PRO A 430 -32.01 -15.88 43.49
C PRO A 430 -31.74 -16.66 44.79
N ARG A 431 -30.71 -16.25 45.53
CA ARG A 431 -30.63 -16.45 46.99
C ARG A 431 -30.03 -15.23 47.72
N PRO A 432 -30.38 -15.02 49.00
CA PRO A 432 -30.47 -13.69 49.60
C PRO A 432 -29.35 -13.41 50.61
N ARG A 433 -29.09 -12.12 50.90
CA ARG A 433 -29.17 -11.56 52.28
C ARG A 433 -28.69 -10.11 52.40
N ARG A 434 -29.45 -9.39 53.24
CA ARG A 434 -29.10 -8.29 54.17
C ARG A 434 -29.11 -6.85 53.64
N ARG A 435 -30.29 -6.25 53.86
CA ARG A 435 -30.60 -4.93 54.42
C ARG A 435 -29.40 -4.02 54.77
N ALA A 436 -29.46 -2.80 54.26
CA ALA A 436 -29.41 -1.59 55.08
C ALA A 436 -30.34 -0.53 54.48
N PHE A 437 -31.29 -0.11 55.30
CA PHE A 437 -32.22 1.00 55.10
C PHE A 437 -31.47 2.33 55.02
N TRP A 438 -31.95 3.27 54.20
CA TRP A 438 -32.46 4.57 54.67
C TRP A 438 -33.45 5.12 53.63
N LEU A 439 -34.67 5.37 54.11
CA LEU A 439 -35.76 6.06 53.42
C LEU A 439 -35.53 7.58 53.48
N HIS A 440 -35.81 8.27 52.39
CA HIS A 440 -36.81 9.36 52.41
C HIS A 440 -37.24 9.74 50.98
N GLN A 441 -38.49 9.40 50.66
CA GLN A 441 -39.43 10.19 49.86
C GLN A 441 -40.40 10.87 50.85
N PRO A 442 -41.21 11.91 50.52
CA PRO A 442 -42.03 12.09 49.30
C PRO A 442 -41.98 13.56 48.75
N GLU A 443 -42.63 14.05 47.71
CA GLU A 443 -44.04 13.99 47.26
C GLU A 443 -44.19 14.35 45.76
N ALA A 444 -45.43 14.28 45.28
CA ALA A 444 -45.90 14.21 43.90
C ALA A 444 -46.20 15.56 43.19
N HIS A 445 -46.29 15.46 41.85
CA HIS A 445 -47.10 16.21 40.86
C HIS A 445 -47.13 17.76 40.82
N ASP A 446 -46.71 18.34 39.69
CA ASP A 446 -47.58 19.13 38.76
C ASP A 446 -46.83 19.41 37.41
N PRO A 447 -47.46 19.35 36.23
CA PRO A 447 -46.81 19.47 34.92
C PRO A 447 -47.08 20.84 34.29
N GLN A 448 -46.04 21.65 34.08
CA GLN A 448 -45.97 22.66 33.01
C GLN A 448 -44.67 23.44 33.14
N ARG A 449 -43.78 23.32 32.15
CA ARG A 449 -42.97 24.40 31.53
C ARG A 449 -41.82 23.81 30.73
N GLN A 450 -41.78 24.17 29.45
CA GLN A 450 -40.71 23.86 28.52
C GLN A 450 -39.39 24.51 28.98
N PRO A 451 -38.24 23.85 28.78
CA PRO A 451 -36.96 24.53 28.89
C PRO A 451 -36.32 24.74 27.53
N VAL A 452 -36.20 26.02 27.15
CA VAL A 452 -35.20 26.50 26.19
C VAL A 452 -33.85 26.53 26.93
N TRP A 453 -32.92 25.66 26.54
CA TRP A 453 -31.53 25.71 27.02
C TRP A 453 -30.60 26.25 25.93
N ARG A 454 -30.13 27.48 26.15
CA ARG A 454 -28.92 28.03 25.54
C ARG A 454 -27.70 27.39 26.19
N HIS A 455 -26.75 26.90 25.41
CA HIS A 455 -25.40 26.60 25.89
C HIS A 455 -24.36 27.56 25.31
N ARG A 456 -23.57 28.08 26.27
CA ARG A 456 -22.42 28.99 26.16
C ARG A 456 -21.29 28.42 25.30
N TRP A 457 -20.64 29.31 24.56
CA TRP A 457 -19.25 29.16 24.09
C TRP A 457 -18.28 29.83 25.08
N PRO A 458 -17.09 29.28 25.34
CA PRO A 458 -16.08 29.94 26.14
C PRO A 458 -15.19 30.87 25.30
N HIS A 459 -14.77 31.94 25.98
CA HIS A 459 -13.91 33.06 25.60
C HIS A 459 -12.77 32.77 24.62
N ALA A 460 -12.66 33.61 23.58
CA ALA A 460 -11.44 33.88 22.83
C ALA A 460 -10.82 35.20 23.35
N GLN A 461 -9.51 35.17 23.61
CA GLN A 461 -8.69 36.36 23.87
C GLN A 461 -8.44 37.13 22.57
N GLN A 462 -8.51 38.46 22.70
CA GLN A 462 -8.32 39.45 21.65
C GLN A 462 -6.87 39.50 21.14
N CYS A 463 -6.72 39.64 19.82
CA CYS A 463 -5.62 40.39 19.20
C CYS A 463 -6.21 41.34 18.13
N HIS A 464 -5.74 42.58 18.17
CA HIS A 464 -6.21 43.73 17.40
C HIS A 464 -5.79 43.69 15.92
N GLY A 465 -6.66 44.26 15.06
CA GLY A 465 -6.24 45.11 13.93
C GLY A 465 -6.48 44.56 12.53
N CYS A 466 -7.62 44.91 11.92
CA CYS A 466 -7.70 45.73 10.69
C CYS A 466 -9.15 45.83 10.19
N GLN A 467 -9.55 47.07 9.90
CA GLN A 467 -10.83 47.47 9.31
C GLN A 467 -10.86 47.17 7.80
N GLY A 468 -12.03 46.86 7.25
CA GLY A 468 -12.25 46.79 5.80
C GLY A 468 -13.54 46.06 5.42
N CYS A 469 -14.67 46.73 5.60
CA CYS A 469 -16.02 46.25 5.29
C CYS A 469 -16.29 46.12 3.78
N GLY A 470 -17.22 45.20 3.44
CA GLY A 470 -17.84 45.11 2.12
C GLY A 470 -18.90 44.01 2.04
N CYS A 471 -20.00 44.17 2.80
CA CYS A 471 -21.21 43.34 2.71
C CYS A 471 -21.92 43.53 1.36
N TRP A 472 -22.50 42.47 0.80
CA TRP A 472 -23.85 42.47 0.21
C TRP A 472 -24.50 41.08 0.40
N TYR A 473 -25.76 41.09 0.85
CA TYR A 473 -26.56 39.94 1.30
C TYR A 473 -27.72 39.71 0.30
N SER A 474 -27.87 38.45 -0.16
CA SER A 474 -29.13 37.67 -0.36
C SER A 474 -30.24 38.17 -1.35
N PRO A 475 -31.29 37.38 -1.71
CA PRO A 475 -31.72 36.07 -1.16
C PRO A 475 -32.36 35.03 -2.16
N VAL A 476 -32.92 33.96 -1.57
CA VAL A 476 -33.99 33.02 -2.02
C VAL A 476 -33.51 31.86 -2.93
N GLU A 477 -33.84 30.56 -2.74
CA GLU A 477 -35.08 29.94 -2.25
C GLU A 477 -34.86 28.46 -1.84
N HIS A 478 -35.52 28.04 -0.75
CA HIS A 478 -35.59 26.66 -0.25
C HIS A 478 -36.75 25.92 -0.93
N ALA A 479 -36.52 24.69 -1.38
CA ALA A 479 -37.59 23.72 -1.63
C ALA A 479 -37.26 22.40 -0.91
N GLN A 480 -38.13 22.04 0.03
CA GLN A 480 -38.23 20.73 0.69
C GLN A 480 -39.13 19.82 -0.16
N HIS A 481 -38.84 18.51 -0.24
CA HIS A 481 -39.79 17.38 -0.09
C HIS A 481 -39.11 16.00 -0.33
N PRO A 482 -39.70 14.86 0.08
CA PRO A 482 -39.10 13.99 1.09
C PRO A 482 -38.65 12.60 0.60
N CYS A 483 -37.92 11.92 1.47
CA CYS A 483 -37.61 10.49 1.42
C CYS A 483 -38.87 9.62 1.39
N HIS A 484 -38.86 8.60 0.53
CA HIS A 484 -39.69 7.41 0.65
C HIS A 484 -38.77 6.19 0.78
N ASP A 485 -39.08 5.33 1.75
CA ASP A 485 -38.53 4.01 1.95
C ASP A 485 -38.61 3.15 0.69
N TRP A 486 -37.51 2.47 0.34
CA TRP A 486 -37.41 1.06 -0.12
C TRP A 486 -35.95 0.60 -0.06
#